data_AF-A0A5R8QLR2-F1
#
_entry.id   AF-A0A5R8QLR2-F1
#
_cell.length_a   1.000
_cell.length_b   1.000
_cell.length_c   1.000
_cell.angle_alpha   90.00
_cell.angle_beta   90.00
_cell.angle_gamma   90.00
#
_symmetry.space_group_name_H-M   'P 1'
#
loop_
_entity.id
_entity.type
_entity.pdbx_description
1 polymer ?
#
loop_
_entity_poly.entity_id
_entity_poly.type
_entity_poly.pdbx_seq_one_letter_code
_entity_poly.pdbx_strand_id
1 'polypeptide(L)'
;MFMASNQFKVVKGCEETFETAWRETSVRLRDAAGLIGFRFHKGREVGPHVLYFSVTMWETEERFIDWRRGELYGAPRGSLDPRCASRLEEFDAAVSRSNPQ
;
A
#
# COMPACT_ATOMS: atom_id res chain seq x y z
N MET A 1 16.13 -4.36 7.06
CA MET A 1 14.72 -4.79 7.00
C MET A 1 13.86 -3.55 7.21
N PHE A 2 12.94 -3.28 6.29
CA PHE A 2 12.11 -2.08 6.28
C PHE A 2 10.64 -2.47 6.14
N MET A 3 9.72 -1.76 6.80
CA MET A 3 8.29 -2.00 6.66
C MET A 3 7.58 -0.71 6.27
N ALA A 4 6.91 -0.72 5.13
CA ALA A 4 5.99 0.35 4.77
C ALA A 4 4.57 -0.09 5.08
N SER A 5 3.83 0.76 5.78
CA SER A 5 2.42 0.53 6.05
C SER A 5 1.59 1.63 5.41
N ASN A 6 0.55 1.24 4.68
CA ASN A 6 -0.35 2.18 4.03
C ASN A 6 -1.74 1.99 4.57
N GLN A 7 -2.39 3.10 4.92
CA GLN A 7 -3.80 3.12 5.29
C GLN A 7 -4.58 3.86 4.21
N PHE A 8 -5.62 3.21 3.70
CA PHE A 8 -6.51 3.77 2.69
C PHE A 8 -7.88 4.01 3.30
N LYS A 9 -8.45 5.17 3.01
CA LYS A 9 -9.86 5.48 3.31
C LYS A 9 -10.64 5.38 2.01
N VAL A 10 -11.44 4.34 1.86
CA VAL A 10 -12.21 4.08 0.63
C VAL A 10 -13.67 4.43 0.88
N VAL A 11 -14.30 5.20 0.00
CA VAL A 11 -15.73 5.53 0.12
C VAL A 11 -16.56 4.26 -0.08
N LYS A 12 -17.62 4.07 0.73
CA LYS A 12 -18.53 2.93 0.56
C LYS A 12 -19.09 2.88 -0.86
N GLY A 13 -19.10 1.70 -1.47
CA GLY A 13 -19.49 1.49 -2.86
C GLY A 13 -18.33 1.56 -3.87
N CYS A 14 -17.14 2.03 -3.48
CA CYS A 14 -15.94 2.04 -4.31
C CYS A 14 -14.97 0.90 -3.98
N GLU A 15 -15.39 -0.05 -3.15
CA GLU A 15 -14.54 -1.13 -2.62
C GLU A 15 -14.02 -2.04 -3.73
N GLU A 16 -14.88 -2.44 -4.67
CA GLU A 16 -14.51 -3.32 -5.78
C GLU A 16 -13.46 -2.67 -6.70
N THR A 17 -13.66 -1.39 -7.04
CA THR A 17 -12.71 -0.60 -7.83
C THR A 17 -11.37 -0.50 -7.12
N PHE A 18 -11.40 -0.25 -5.81
CA PHE A 18 -10.19 -0.17 -5.00
C PHE A 18 -9.47 -1.51 -4.88
N GLU A 19 -10.18 -2.60 -4.60
CA GLU A 19 -9.61 -3.95 -4.51
C GLU A 19 -9.02 -4.40 -5.86
N THR A 20 -9.63 -4.00 -6.98
CA THR A 20 -9.10 -4.26 -8.33
C THR A 20 -7.79 -3.51 -8.56
N ALA A 21 -7.78 -2.19 -8.30
CA ALA A 21 -6.56 -1.38 -8.41
C ALA A 21 -5.45 -1.89 -7.48
N TRP A 22 -5.79 -2.25 -6.25
CA TRP A 22 -4.85 -2.82 -5.29
C TRP A 22 -4.31 -4.17 -5.76
N ARG A 23 -5.14 -5.01 -6.39
CA ARG A 23 -4.69 -6.29 -6.96
C ARG A 23 -3.64 -6.08 -8.03
N GLU A 24 -3.81 -5.12 -8.93
CA GLU A 24 -2.81 -4.78 -9.95
C GLU A 24 -1.48 -4.34 -9.33
N THR A 25 -1.53 -3.50 -8.30
CA THR A 25 -0.32 -3.12 -7.53
C THR A 25 0.28 -4.34 -6.82
N SER A 26 -0.54 -5.26 -6.30
CA SER A 26 -0.07 -6.47 -5.62
C SER A 26 0.67 -7.43 -6.56
N VAL A 27 0.31 -7.46 -7.84
CA VAL A 27 1.03 -8.23 -8.87
C VAL A 27 2.41 -7.61 -9.07
N ARG A 28 2.48 -6.29 -9.28
CA ARG A 28 3.74 -5.55 -9.43
C ARG A 28 4.64 -5.63 -8.20
N LEU A 29 4.05 -5.69 -7.01
CA LEU A 29 4.78 -5.94 -5.76
C LEU A 29 5.46 -7.30 -5.74
N ARG A 30 4.84 -8.37 -6.26
CA ARG A 30 5.44 -9.72 -6.26
C ARG A 30 6.71 -9.80 -7.08
N ASP A 31 6.82 -9.00 -8.13
CA ASP A 31 7.99 -8.95 -9.00
C ASP A 31 9.07 -7.96 -8.50
N ALA A 32 8.80 -7.27 -7.38
CA ALA A 32 9.72 -6.28 -6.85
C ALA A 32 10.93 -6.92 -6.16
N ALA A 33 12.13 -6.52 -6.58
CA ALA A 33 13.36 -7.00 -6.00
C ALA A 33 13.47 -6.61 -4.52
N GLY A 34 13.75 -7.60 -3.66
CA GLY A 34 13.92 -7.41 -2.23
C GLY A 34 12.63 -7.20 -1.43
N LEU A 35 11.48 -7.53 -2.02
CA LEU A 35 10.25 -7.73 -1.26
C LEU A 35 10.34 -9.05 -0.47
N ILE A 36 10.21 -8.97 0.86
CA ILE A 36 10.10 -10.13 1.75
C ILE A 36 8.65 -10.64 1.77
N GLY A 37 7.69 -9.73 1.72
CA GLY A 37 6.28 -10.07 1.63
C GLY A 37 5.36 -8.88 1.84
N PHE A 38 4.08 -9.09 1.58
CA PHE A 38 3.05 -8.10 1.86
C PHE A 38 1.84 -8.74 2.52
N ARG A 39 1.04 -7.89 3.15
CA ARG A 39 -0.26 -8.21 3.73
C ARG A 39 -1.22 -7.09 3.37
N PHE A 40 -2.44 -7.47 3.02
CA PHE A 40 -3.52 -6.54 2.75
C PHE A 40 -4.75 -6.99 3.50
N HIS A 41 -5.37 -6.07 4.22
CA HIS A 41 -6.53 -6.34 5.05
C HIS A 41 -7.57 -5.26 4.86
N LYS A 42 -8.81 -5.70 4.70
CA LYS A 42 -10.00 -4.87 4.84
C LYS A 42 -10.28 -4.70 6.34
N GLY A 43 -10.21 -3.46 6.80
CA GLY A 43 -10.47 -3.07 8.18
C GLY A 43 -11.94 -2.76 8.41
N ARG A 44 -12.19 -2.01 9.49
CA ARG A 44 -13.55 -1.62 9.89
C ARG A 44 -14.11 -0.51 8.99
N GLU A 45 -15.43 -0.49 8.85
CA GLU A 45 -16.14 0.62 8.25
C GLU A 45 -16.24 1.78 9.26
N VAL A 46 -15.94 3.01 8.82
CA VAL A 46 -15.97 4.22 9.63
C VAL A 46 -16.75 5.31 8.90
N GLY A 47 -17.99 5.56 9.35
CA GLY A 47 -18.88 6.55 8.74
C GLY A 47 -19.17 6.22 7.27
N PRO A 48 -18.93 7.13 6.32
CA PRO A 48 -19.11 6.87 4.88
C PRO A 48 -17.90 6.16 4.22
N HIS A 49 -16.91 5.71 5.00
CA HIS A 49 -15.69 5.09 4.48
C HIS A 49 -15.46 3.70 5.04
N VAL A 50 -14.61 2.94 4.36
CA VAL A 50 -14.04 1.67 4.77
C VAL A 50 -12.53 1.81 4.83
N LEU A 51 -11.95 1.41 5.96
CA LEU A 51 -10.51 1.47 6.15
C LEU A 51 -9.86 0.22 5.56
N TYR A 52 -8.85 0.41 4.73
CA TYR A 52 -7.99 -0.68 4.28
C TYR A 52 -6.57 -0.44 4.79
N PHE A 53 -5.87 -1.52 5.03
CA PHE A 53 -4.50 -1.49 5.52
C PHE A 53 -3.64 -2.46 4.72
N SER A 54 -2.50 -1.97 4.24
CA SER A 54 -1.49 -2.81 3.63
C SER A 54 -0.17 -2.66 4.36
N VAL A 55 0.54 -3.75 4.59
CA VAL A 55 1.93 -3.75 5.05
C VAL A 55 2.78 -4.42 4.00
N THR A 56 3.89 -3.79 3.65
CA THR A 56 4.93 -4.37 2.79
C THR A 56 6.23 -4.45 3.57
N MET A 57 6.89 -5.59 3.50
CA MET A 57 8.15 -5.87 4.18
C MET A 57 9.24 -5.99 3.12
N TRP A 58 10.34 -5.26 3.31
CA TRP A 58 11.45 -5.17 2.38
C TRP A 58 12.77 -5.51 3.06
N GLU A 59 13.72 -6.05 2.30
CA GLU A 59 15.07 -6.35 2.77
C GLU A 59 15.78 -5.07 3.29
N THR A 60 15.65 -3.99 2.54
CA THR A 60 16.27 -2.69 2.80
C THR A 60 15.33 -1.55 2.41
N GLU A 61 15.50 -0.37 2.99
CA GLU A 61 14.76 0.84 2.62
C GLU A 61 15.00 1.24 1.15
N GLU A 62 16.23 1.06 0.64
CA GLU A 62 16.59 1.39 -0.75
C GLU A 62 15.73 0.62 -1.78
N ARG A 63 15.54 -0.69 -1.57
CA ARG A 63 14.65 -1.53 -2.39
C ARG A 63 13.21 -1.02 -2.41
N PHE A 64 12.71 -0.56 -1.26
CA PHE A 64 11.39 0.06 -1.19
C PHE A 64 11.34 1.38 -1.97
N ILE A 65 12.34 2.25 -1.82
CA ILE A 65 12.42 3.53 -2.52
C ILE A 65 12.50 3.31 -4.05
N ASP A 66 13.30 2.36 -4.51
CA ASP A 66 13.42 2.02 -5.93
C ASP A 66 12.09 1.52 -6.51
N TRP A 67 11.42 0.62 -5.79
CA TRP A 67 10.08 0.15 -6.19
C TRP A 67 9.06 1.30 -6.18
N ARG A 68 9.04 2.15 -5.15
CA ARG A 68 8.12 3.29 -5.01
C ARG A 68 8.34 4.31 -6.13
N ARG A 69 9.59 4.57 -6.51
CA ARG A 69 9.92 5.40 -7.68
C ARG A 69 9.38 4.76 -8.96
N GLY A 70 9.58 3.46 -9.16
CA GLY A 70 8.99 2.72 -10.28
C GLY A 70 7.48 2.87 -10.37
N GLU A 71 6.75 2.79 -9.25
CA GLU A 71 5.30 3.00 -9.22
C GLU A 71 4.89 4.45 -9.50
N LEU A 72 5.64 5.43 -9.00
CA LEU A 72 5.35 6.86 -9.22
C LEU A 72 5.57 7.29 -10.69
N TYR A 73 6.51 6.64 -11.39
CA TYR A 73 6.85 6.98 -12.78
C TYR A 73 6.25 6.02 -13.83
N GLY A 74 5.88 4.79 -13.43
CA GLY A 74 5.53 3.72 -14.36
C GLY A 74 4.03 3.48 -14.57
N ALA A 75 3.16 3.91 -13.66
CA ALA A 75 1.72 3.72 -13.80
C ALA A 75 0.99 5.07 -13.79
N PRO A 76 0.12 5.37 -14.78
CA PRO A 76 -0.95 6.32 -14.49
C PRO A 76 -1.65 5.76 -13.26
N ARG A 77 -1.68 6.52 -12.15
CA ARG A 77 -2.51 6.17 -11.00
C ARG A 77 -3.88 5.89 -11.59
N GLY A 78 -4.29 4.62 -11.60
CA GLY A 78 -5.55 4.20 -12.20
C GLY A 78 -6.56 5.22 -11.74
N SER A 79 -7.20 5.91 -12.69
CA SER A 79 -8.01 7.08 -12.42
C SER A 79 -9.14 6.66 -11.50
N LEU A 80 -8.88 6.69 -10.21
CA LEU A 80 -9.90 6.50 -9.19
C LEU A 80 -10.88 7.61 -9.46
N ASP A 81 -12.12 7.23 -9.73
CA ASP A 81 -13.22 8.16 -9.90
C ASP A 81 -13.09 9.22 -8.79
N PRO A 82 -13.13 10.53 -9.09
CA PRO A 82 -13.00 11.58 -8.07
C PRO A 82 -14.04 11.44 -6.94
N ARG A 83 -15.14 10.69 -7.15
CA ARG A 83 -16.11 10.30 -6.12
C ARG A 83 -15.63 9.21 -5.17
N CYS A 84 -14.62 8.46 -5.57
CA CYS A 84 -13.98 7.38 -4.83
C CYS A 84 -12.66 7.80 -4.17
N ALA A 85 -12.31 9.11 -4.17
CA ALA A 85 -11.01 9.65 -3.79
C ALA A 85 -10.44 9.03 -2.50
N SER A 86 -9.61 8.02 -2.67
CA SER A 86 -8.92 7.36 -1.57
C SER A 86 -7.69 8.17 -1.22
N ARG A 87 -7.80 9.01 -0.19
CA ARG A 87 -6.62 9.59 0.46
C ARG A 87 -5.79 8.43 1.00
N LEU A 88 -4.69 8.15 0.31
CA LEU A 88 -3.64 7.26 0.78
C LEU A 88 -2.90 7.99 1.90
N GLU A 89 -3.02 7.51 3.13
CA GLU A 89 -2.21 7.96 4.24
C GLU A 89 -1.09 6.94 4.43
N GLU A 90 0.10 7.30 3.97
CA GLU A 90 1.30 6.47 4.01
C GLU A 90 1.97 6.66 5.36
N PHE A 91 2.16 5.56 6.09
CA PHE A 91 2.90 5.54 7.35
C PHE A 91 4.18 4.72 7.12
N ASP A 92 5.27 5.44 6.87
CA ASP A 92 6.59 4.86 6.75
C ASP A 92 7.11 4.52 8.16
N ALA A 93 7.19 3.23 8.48
CA ALA A 93 7.73 2.74 9.75
C ALA A 93 9.03 2.00 9.48
N ALA A 94 10.16 2.73 9.47
CA ALA A 94 11.47 2.10 9.48
C ALA A 94 11.60 1.28 10.78
N VAL A 95 11.36 -0.04 10.69
CA VAL A 95 11.67 -0.98 11.78
C VAL A 95 13.19 -1.09 11.83
N SER A 96 13.82 -0.11 12.50
CA SER A 96 15.21 -0.23 12.92
C SER A 96 15.30 -1.49 13.77
N ARG A 97 16.12 -2.45 13.35
CA ARG A 97 16.56 -3.52 14.26
C ARG A 97 17.43 -2.87 15.33
N SER A 98 16.77 -2.40 16.37
CA SER A 98 17.35 -2.11 17.68
C SER A 98 16.31 -2.46 18.73
N ASN A 99 15.87 -3.72 18.71
CA ASN A 99 15.37 -4.35 19.92
C ASN A 99 16.43 -5.35 20.37
N PRO A 100 17.47 -4.92 21.12
CA PRO A 100 18.16 -5.87 21.97
C PRO A 100 17.12 -6.34 23.00
N GLN A 101 16.89 -7.66 23.05
CA GLN A 101 16.26 -8.22 24.25
C GLN A 101 17.17 -8.02 25.46
#